data_AF-A0AAQ1KNX0-F1
#
_entry.id   AF-A0AAQ1KNX0-F1
#
_cell.length_a   1.000
_cell.length_b   1.000
_cell.length_c   1.000
_cell.angle_alpha   90.00
_cell.angle_beta   90.00
_cell.angle_gamma   90.00
#
_symmetry.space_group_name_H-M   'P 1'
#
loop_
_entity.id
_entity.type
_entity.pdbx_description
1 polymer ?
#
loop_
_entity_poly.entity_id
_entity_poly.type
_entity_poly.pdbx_seq_one_letter_code
_entity_poly.pdbx_strand_id
1 'polypeptide(L)' 'MNAERAQESYQDIREGVRALCAEFPAEYWRKIDEVKGFPEAFVKAMTEAGWLSAMIPE' A
#
# COMPACT_ATOMS: atom_id res chain seq x y z
N MET A 1 -14.32 25.99 -8.09
CA MET A 1 -12.86 26.09 -7.90
C MET A 1 -12.43 25.44 -6.57
N ASN A 2 -12.91 24.23 -6.25
CA ASN A 2 -12.59 23.52 -4.99
C ASN A 2 -12.23 22.03 -5.19
N ALA A 3 -12.54 21.44 -6.35
CA ALA A 3 -12.24 20.03 -6.64
C ALA A 3 -10.79 19.80 -7.10
N GLU A 4 -10.21 20.75 -7.85
CA GLU A 4 -8.83 20.62 -8.37
C GLU A 4 -7.77 20.62 -7.25
N ARG A 5 -7.92 21.45 -6.21
CA ARG A 5 -7.00 21.49 -5.06
C ARG A 5 -7.01 20.20 -4.24
N ALA A 6 -8.14 19.50 -4.18
CA ALA A 6 -8.23 18.19 -3.53
C ALA A 6 -7.62 17.09 -4.40
N GLN A 7 -7.75 17.18 -5.73
CA GLN A 7 -7.12 16.21 -6.64
C GLN A 7 -5.59 16.28 -6.62
N GLU A 8 -5.00 17.48 -6.66
CA GLU A 8 -3.53 17.64 -6.52
C GLU A 8 -3.04 17.09 -5.17
N SER A 9 -3.78 17.35 -4.09
CA SER A 9 -3.45 16.93 -2.72
C SER A 9 -3.33 15.41 -2.52
N TYR A 10 -3.89 14.58 -3.41
CA TYR A 10 -3.83 13.12 -3.27
C TYR A 10 -2.96 12.44 -4.33
N GLN A 11 -2.37 13.18 -5.27
CA GLN A 11 -1.54 12.55 -6.31
C GLN A 11 -0.30 11.89 -5.71
N ASP A 12 0.42 12.59 -4.83
CA ASP A 12 1.62 12.06 -4.16
C ASP A 12 1.30 10.80 -3.35
N ILE A 13 0.14 10.77 -2.69
CA ILE A 13 -0.35 9.60 -1.95
C ILE A 13 -0.63 8.43 -2.90
N ARG A 14 -1.34 8.69 -4.01
CA ARG A 14 -1.66 7.66 -5.01
C ARG A 14 -0.41 7.12 -5.69
N GLU A 15 0.56 7.99 -5.95
CA GLU A 15 1.83 7.61 -6.56
C GLU A 15 2.67 6.77 -5.60
N GLY A 16 2.81 7.19 -4.35
CA GLY A 16 3.51 6.42 -3.32
C GLY A 16 2.91 5.03 -3.08
N VAL A 17 1.58 4.94 -2.96
CA VAL A 17 0.89 3.66 -2.82
C VAL A 17 1.04 2.80 -4.09
N ARG A 18 0.96 3.40 -5.29
CA ARG A 18 1.12 2.66 -6.55
C ARG A 18 2.55 2.13 -6.70
N ALA A 19 3.55 2.91 -6.34
CA ALA A 19 4.95 2.50 -6.37
C ALA A 19 5.16 1.28 -5.48
N LEU A 20 4.62 1.29 -4.26
CA LEU A 20 4.70 0.16 -3.34
C LEU A 20 3.97 -1.07 -3.91
N CYS A 21 2.73 -0.92 -4.39
CA CYS A 21 1.98 -2.03 -4.99
C CYS A 21 2.71 -2.65 -6.20
N ALA A 22 3.51 -1.88 -6.94
CA ALA A 22 4.27 -2.38 -8.09
C ALA A 22 5.37 -3.39 -7.70
N GLU A 23 5.84 -3.38 -6.46
CA GLU A 23 6.81 -4.35 -5.93
C GLU A 23 6.18 -5.74 -5.68
N PHE A 24 4.84 -5.84 -5.70
CA PHE A 24 4.08 -7.06 -5.42
C PHE A 24 3.30 -7.51 -6.66
N PRO A 25 3.95 -8.18 -7.63
CA PRO A 25 3.32 -8.59 -8.88
C PRO A 25 2.28 -9.72 -8.67
N ALA A 26 1.51 -10.02 -9.71
CA ALA A 26 0.49 -11.07 -9.67
C ALA A 26 1.01 -12.45 -9.20
N GLU A 27 2.29 -12.77 -9.46
CA GLU A 27 2.91 -14.01 -8.99
C GLU A 27 2.99 -14.09 -7.46
N TYR A 28 3.32 -12.98 -6.79
CA TYR A 28 3.32 -12.92 -5.32
C TYR A 28 1.93 -13.23 -4.77
N TRP A 29 0.90 -12.59 -5.31
CA TRP A 29 -0.48 -12.80 -4.88
C TRP A 29 -0.97 -14.22 -5.14
N ARG A 30 -0.62 -14.81 -6.29
CA ARG A 30 -0.94 -16.21 -6.60
C ARG A 30 -0.33 -17.18 -5.60
N LYS A 31 0.95 -17.02 -5.26
CA LYS A 31 1.63 -17.85 -4.27
C LYS A 31 0.95 -17.79 -2.90
N ILE A 32 0.49 -16.60 -2.50
CA ILE A 32 -0.23 -16.42 -1.23
C ILE A 32 -1.60 -17.07 -1.27
N ASP A 33 -2.35 -16.90 -2.36
CA ASP A 33 -3.67 -17.51 -2.55
C ASP A 33 -3.58 -19.06 -2.53
N GLU A 34 -2.59 -19.63 -3.23
CA GLU A 34 -2.33 -21.07 -3.27
C GLU A 34 -2.16 -21.69 -1.88
N VAL A 35 -1.47 -20.98 -0.98
CA VAL A 35 -1.23 -21.44 0.40
C VAL A 35 -2.27 -20.92 1.39
N LYS A 36 -3.27 -20.16 0.92
CA LYS A 36 -4.24 -19.43 1.76
C LYS A 36 -3.56 -18.61 2.86
N GLY A 37 -2.43 -18.00 2.51
CA GLY A 37 -1.53 -17.31 3.42
C GLY A 37 -1.91 -15.86 3.67
N PHE A 38 -1.23 -15.25 4.64
CA PHE A 38 -1.29 -13.82 4.90
C PHE A 38 -0.12 -13.10 4.21
N PRO A 39 -0.34 -11.95 3.54
CA PRO A 39 0.71 -11.23 2.81
C PRO A 39 1.62 -10.40 3.71
N GLU A 40 2.37 -11.07 4.58
CA GLU A 40 3.27 -10.44 5.54
C GLU A 40 4.24 -9.44 4.91
N ALA A 41 4.85 -9.78 3.77
CA ALA A 41 5.83 -8.91 3.11
C ALA A 41 5.18 -7.59 2.62
N PHE A 42 3.98 -7.68 2.04
CA PHE A 42 3.22 -6.51 1.61
C PHE A 42 2.79 -5.65 2.80
N VAL A 43 2.25 -6.27 3.85
CA VAL A 43 1.82 -5.53 5.05
C VAL A 43 3.01 -4.87 5.73
N LYS A 44 4.14 -5.55 5.85
CA LYS A 44 5.38 -4.97 6.39
C LYS A 44 5.84 -3.78 5.57
N ALA A 45 5.87 -3.88 4.24
CA ALA A 45 6.24 -2.76 3.37
C ALA A 45 5.29 -1.56 3.54
N MET A 46 3.98 -1.81 3.58
CA MET A 46 2.97 -0.77 3.80
C MET A 46 3.09 -0.11 5.19
N THR A 47 3.45 -0.87 6.22
CA THR A 47 3.70 -0.36 7.57
C THR A 47 4.99 0.47 7.64
N GLU A 48 6.09 -0.02 7.05
CA GLU A 48 7.38 0.68 7.00
C GLU A 48 7.30 1.98 6.20
N ALA A 49 6.47 2.01 5.14
CA ALA A 49 6.17 3.21 4.38
C ALA A 49 5.14 4.15 5.06
N GLY A 50 4.63 3.78 6.24
CA GLY A 50 3.70 4.61 7.02
C GLY A 50 2.25 4.61 6.52
N TRP A 51 1.91 3.82 5.49
CA TRP A 51 0.57 3.77 4.89
C TRP A 51 -0.46 3.01 5.75
N LEU A 52 0.00 2.03 6.55
CA LEU A 52 -0.83 1.27 7.49
C LEU A 52 -0.65 1.74 8.94
N SER A 53 -0.57 3.06 9.13
CA SER A 53 -0.51 3.66 10.48
C SER A 53 -1.85 3.51 11.20
N ALA A 54 -2.10 2.34 11.78
CA ALA A 54 -2.96 2.20 12.94
C ALA A 54 -2.07 2.34 14.17
N MET A 55 -2.34 3.31 15.05
CA MET A 55 -1.60 3.56 16.29
C MET A 55 -1.28 2.23 17.01
N ILE A 56 -0.01 1.81 16.99
CA ILE A 56 0.55 0.88 17.97
C ILE A 56 1.14 1.78 19.07
N PRO A 57 0.65 1.75 20.32
CA PRO A 57 1.26 2.51 21.41
C PRO A 57 2.69 2.02 21.68
N GLU A 58 3.55 2.95 22.08
CA GLU A 58 4.93 2.72 22.54
C GLU A 58 4.98 1.87 23.83
#